data_AF-A0A2T0V8M2-F1
#
_entry.id   AF-A0A2T0V8M2-F1
#
_cell.length_a   1.000
_cell.length_b   1.000
_cell.length_c   1.000
_cell.angle_alpha   90.00
_cell.angle_beta   90.00
_cell.angle_gamma   90.00
#
_symmetry.space_group_name_H-M   'P 1'
#
loop_
_entity.id
_entity.type
_entity.pdbx_description
1 polymer ?
#
loop_
_entity_poly.entity_id
_entity_poly.type
_entity_poly.pdbx_seq_one_letter_code
_entity_poly.pdbx_strand_id
1 'polypeptide(L)' 'MRRLFVLPTSRAGWGLLAAFICLVLAGIWPVIGLVNRAVLVLGLPLIIVWGYMIIFACVGVMLVGNRIVERDGHE' A
#
# COMPACT_ATOMS: atom_id res chain seq x y z
N MET A 1 13.48 4.48 28.65
CA MET A 1 13.98 4.87 27.31
C MET A 1 12.84 4.68 26.31
N ARG A 2 12.31 5.76 25.74
CA ARG A 2 11.16 5.73 24.82
C ARG A 2 11.65 5.20 23.47
N ARG A 3 11.23 3.99 23.06
CA ARG A 3 11.55 3.48 21.72
C ARG A 3 10.86 4.39 20.70
N LEU A 4 11.64 5.21 19.99
CA LEU A 4 11.12 6.08 18.92
C LEU A 4 10.65 5.28 17.69
N PHE A 5 11.16 4.06 17.53
CA PHE A 5 10.81 3.18 16.43
C PHE A 5 10.11 1.93 16.95
N VAL A 6 8.87 1.74 16.51
CA VAL A 6 8.11 0.50 16.70
C VAL A 6 8.28 -0.30 15.42
N LEU A 7 9.07 -1.37 15.48
CA LEU A 7 9.23 -2.32 14.36
C LEU A 7 8.30 -3.52 14.56
N PRO A 8 7.78 -4.11 13.47
CA PRO A 8 7.01 -5.35 13.56
C PRO A 8 7.89 -6.47 14.13
N THR A 9 7.33 -7.21 15.08
CA THR A 9 7.99 -8.37 15.72
C THR A 9 7.63 -9.69 15.02
N SER A 10 6.54 -9.73 14.24
CA SER A 10 6.05 -10.92 13.55
C SER A 10 6.37 -10.90 12.04
N ARG A 11 6.53 -12.09 11.43
CA ARG A 11 6.71 -12.24 9.98
C ARG A 11 5.53 -11.64 9.20
N ALA A 12 4.32 -11.76 9.75
CA ALA A 12 3.11 -11.17 9.18
C ALA A 12 3.16 -9.64 9.19
N GLY A 13 3.60 -9.03 10.30
CA GLY A 13 3.78 -7.58 10.41
C GLY A 13 4.86 -7.03 9.45
N TRP A 14 5.95 -7.76 9.25
CA TRP A 14 6.94 -7.42 8.22
C TRP A 14 6.38 -7.50 6.80
N GLY A 15 5.55 -8.51 6.51
CA GLY A 15 4.83 -8.59 5.23
C GLY A 15 3.88 -7.41 5.02
N LEU A 16 3.15 -7.00 6.06
CA LEU A 16 2.24 -5.85 6.02
C LEU A 16 2.99 -4.54 5.77
N LEU A 17 4.12 -4.33 6.46
CA LEU A 17 4.98 -3.18 6.26
C LEU A 17 5.53 -3.12 4.82
N ALA A 18 6.01 -4.25 4.30
CA ALA A 18 6.49 -4.35 2.93
C ALA A 18 5.38 -4.02 1.92
N ALA A 19 4.18 -4.57 2.09
CA ALA A 19 3.02 -4.28 1.24
C ALA A 19 2.67 -2.78 1.26
N PHE A 20 2.68 -2.15 2.44
CA PHE A 20 2.43 -0.73 2.58
C PHE A 20 3.49 0.13 1.88
N ILE A 21 4.78 -0.20 2.04
CA ILE A 21 5.87 0.48 1.33
C ILE A 21 5.71 0.35 -0.19
N CYS A 22 5.37 -0.85 -0.69
CA CYS A 22 5.11 -1.05 -2.12
C CYS A 22 3.97 -0.16 -2.63
N LEU A 23 2.89 0.00 -1.86
CA LEU A 23 1.79 0.89 -2.21
C LEU A 23 2.21 2.36 -2.25
N VAL A 24 2.99 2.80 -1.26
CA VAL A 24 3.56 4.16 -1.26
C VAL A 24 4.38 4.37 -2.53
N LEU A 25 5.30 3.46 -2.85
CA LEU A 25 6.13 3.54 -4.05
C LEU A 25 5.29 3.56 -5.34
N ALA A 26 4.22 2.77 -5.41
CA ALA A 26 3.31 2.72 -6.56
C ALA A 26 2.56 4.05 -6.80
N GLY A 27 2.40 4.86 -5.75
CA GLY A 27 1.80 6.20 -5.82
C GLY A 27 2.79 7.34 -6.08
N ILE A 28 4.11 7.09 -6.07
CA ILE A 28 5.10 8.15 -6.34
C ILE A 28 5.24 8.35 -7.86
N TRP A 29 5.57 9.58 -8.23
CA TRP A 29 5.83 10.06 -9.59
C TRP A 29 6.59 9.10 -10.54
N PRO A 30 7.71 8.43 -10.18
CA PRO A 30 8.44 7.59 -11.12
C PRO A 30 7.63 6.38 -11.60
N VAL A 31 6.71 5.86 -10.78
CA VAL A 31 5.86 4.73 -11.16
C VAL A 31 4.68 5.20 -12.02
N ILE A 32 4.13 6.38 -11.71
CA ILE A 32 3.07 6.99 -12.53
C ILE A 32 3.59 7.25 -13.95
N GLY A 33 4.86 7.61 -14.13
CA GLY A 33 5.49 7.75 -15.45
C GLY A 33 5.48 6.49 -16.32
N LEU A 34 5.43 5.29 -15.74
CA LEU A 34 5.31 4.02 -16.48
C LEU A 34 3.89 3.79 -17.01
N VAL A 35 2.90 4.31 -16.28
CA VAL A 35 1.47 4.19 -16.55
C VAL A 35 1.01 5.32 -17.47
N ASN A 36 1.59 6.51 -17.34
CA ASN A 36 1.24 7.69 -18.13
C ASN A 36 1.71 7.56 -19.58
N ARG A 37 0.77 7.21 -20.48
CA ARG A 37 0.97 7.28 -21.94
C ARG A 37 0.61 8.68 -22.42
N ALA A 38 1.47 9.29 -23.23
CA ALA A 38 1.28 10.62 -23.85
C ALA A 38 0.21 10.63 -24.98
N VAL A 39 -0.84 9.82 -24.85
CA VAL A 39 -1.99 9.78 -25.76
C VAL A 39 -3.16 10.37 -24.98
N LEU A 40 -3.59 11.58 -25.33
CA LEU A 40 -4.56 12.40 -24.56
C LEU A 40 -5.82 11.64 -24.13
N VAL A 41 -6.27 10.67 -24.92
CA VAL A 41 -7.52 9.93 -24.69
C VAL A 41 -7.36 8.77 -23.70
N LEU A 42 -6.17 8.19 -23.58
CA LEU A 42 -5.94 6.98 -22.77
C LEU A 42 -4.99 7.21 -21.57
N GLY A 43 -4.18 8.28 -21.58
CA GLY A 43 -3.30 8.59 -20.46
C GLY A 43 -4.07 8.95 -19.18
N LEU A 44 -4.98 9.92 -19.27
CA LEU A 44 -5.74 10.40 -18.11
C LEU A 44 -6.66 9.33 -17.51
N PRO A 45 -7.47 8.58 -18.29
CA PRO A 45 -8.30 7.50 -17.73
C PRO A 45 -7.47 6.39 -17.06
N LEU A 46 -6.31 6.05 -17.63
CA LEU A 46 -5.46 4.98 -17.08
C LEU A 46 -4.82 5.40 -15.75
N ILE A 47 -4.45 6.68 -15.60
CA ILE A 47 -4.00 7.23 -14.30
C ILE A 47 -5.13 7.18 -13.27
N ILE A 48 -6.36 7.50 -13.66
CA ILE A 48 -7.53 7.42 -12.76
C ILE A 48 -7.74 5.98 -12.28
N VAL A 49 -7.74 5.00 -13.20
CA VAL A 49 -7.87 3.58 -12.86
C VAL A 49 -6.73 3.15 -11.94
N TRP A 50 -5.49 3.56 -12.22
CA TRP A 50 -4.33 3.28 -11.36
C TRP A 50 -4.49 3.85 -9.95
N GLY A 51 -4.98 5.09 -9.84
CA GLY A 51 -5.28 5.71 -8.55
C GLY A 51 -6.32 4.92 -7.75
N TYR A 52 -7.42 4.52 -8.38
CA TYR A 52 -8.43 3.67 -7.73
C TYR A 52 -7.85 2.32 -7.30
N MET A 53 -7.02 1.69 -8.14
CA MET A 53 -6.34 0.44 -7.79
C MET A 53 -5.47 0.59 -6.53
N ILE A 54 -4.71 1.68 -6.41
CA ILE A 54 -3.92 1.97 -5.20
C ILE A 54 -4.83 2.16 -3.98
N ILE A 55 -5.91 2.93 -4.11
CA ILE A 55 -6.86 3.16 -3.00
C ILE A 55 -7.44 1.84 -2.50
N PHE A 56 -7.95 1.00 -3.40
CA PHE A 56 -8.51 -0.31 -3.03
C PHE A 56 -7.45 -1.22 -2.40
N ALA A 57 -6.23 -1.20 -2.90
CA ALA A 57 -5.14 -1.98 -2.34
C ALA A 57 -4.73 -1.47 -0.93
N CYS A 58 -4.72 -0.16 -0.68
CA CYS A 58 -4.53 0.40 0.66
C CYS A 58 -5.60 -0.10 1.63
N VAL A 59 -6.88 -0.04 1.24
CA VAL A 59 -8.00 -0.55 2.04
C VAL A 59 -7.82 -2.06 2.31
N GLY A 60 -7.45 -2.84 1.30
CA GLY A 60 -7.19 -4.27 1.44
C GLY A 60 -6.05 -4.59 2.41
N VAL A 61 -4.93 -3.87 2.31
CA VAL A 61 -3.80 -4.03 3.25
C VAL A 61 -4.24 -3.68 4.67
N MET A 62 -5.01 -2.60 4.86
CA MET A 62 -5.51 -2.24 6.19
C MET A 62 -6.46 -3.28 6.76
N LEU A 63 -7.36 -3.83 5.93
CA LEU A 63 -8.26 -4.93 6.33
C LEU A 63 -7.48 -6.17 6.76
N VAL A 64 -6.44 -6.56 6.00
CA VAL A 64 -5.57 -7.68 6.35
C VAL A 64 -4.82 -7.38 7.66
N GLY A 65 -4.29 -6.18 7.81
CA GLY A 65 -3.61 -5.73 9.03
C GLY A 65 -4.52 -5.83 10.24
N ASN A 66 -5.74 -5.31 10.14
CA ASN A 66 -6.72 -5.36 11.22
C ASN A 66 -7.06 -6.80 11.63
N ARG A 67 -7.25 -7.71 10.66
CA ARG A 67 -7.49 -9.14 10.96
C ARG A 67 -6.32 -9.83 11.64
N ILE A 68 -5.08 -9.47 11.29
CA ILE A 68 -3.89 -10.02 11.94
C ILE A 68 -3.83 -9.53 13.40
N VAL A 69 -4.07 -8.23 13.63
CA VAL A 69 -4.09 -7.65 14.98
C VAL A 69 -5.21 -8.23 15.84
N GLU A 70 -6.42 -8.40 15.29
CA GLU A 70 -7.53 -9.05 16.00
C GLU A 70 -7.18 -10.48 16.41
N ARG A 71 -6.56 -11.26 15.52
CA ARG A 71 -6.13 -12.63 15.83
C ARG A 71 -5.09 -12.69 16.94
N ASP A 72 -4.10 -11.80 16.90
CA ASP A 72 -3.01 -11.76 17.88
C ASP A 72 -3.45 -11.17 19.24
N GLY A 73 -4.55 -10.40 19.28
CA GLY A 73 -5.11 -9.82 20.52
C GLY A 73 -6.09 -10.70 21.28
N HIS A 74 -6.45 -11.86 20.73
CA HIS A 74 -7.34 -12.86 21.34
C HIS A 74 -6.60 -14.05 21.97
N GLU A 75 -5.27 -14.01 22.04
CA GLU A 75 -4.40 -14.92 22.81
C GLU A 75 -3.92 -14.25 24.10
#